data_AF-A0A533U680-F1
#
_entry.id   AF-A0A533U680-F1
#
_cell.length_a   1.000
_cell.length_b   1.000
_cell.length_c   1.000
_cell.angle_alpha   90.00
_cell.angle_beta   90.00
_cell.angle_gamma   90.00
#
_symmetry.space_group_name_H-M   'P 1'
#
loop_
_entity.id
_entity.type
_entity.pdbx_description
1 polymer ?
#
loop_
_entity_poly.entity_id
_entity_poly.type
_entity_poly.pdbx_seq_one_letter_code
_entity_poly.pdbx_strand_id
1 'polypeptide(L)'
;MIVCEKEFERPDPQDANYSMAECDIYAWIPADKVALSGMQSHRLSLRKNLKTGEFEVYRLYNQEHIIKQGSLAIVTYDVQSGKPVEIAFSSKDFIKALDFCNEEWDKWHYKEGEHRNKDVPCEHEYPQRSMLCPVK
;
A
#
# COMPACT_ATOMS: atom_id res chain seq x y z
N MET A 1 -9.44 -6.59 -6.24
CA MET A 1 -10.07 -6.61 -4.89
C MET A 1 -11.02 -5.42 -4.79
N ILE A 2 -11.91 -5.39 -3.80
CA ILE A 2 -12.72 -4.20 -3.56
C ILE A 2 -12.33 -3.62 -2.22
N VAL A 3 -11.96 -2.34 -2.21
CA VAL A 3 -11.30 -1.68 -1.08
C VAL A 3 -12.21 -0.59 -0.53
N CYS A 4 -12.54 -0.68 0.76
CA CYS A 4 -13.45 0.22 1.43
C CYS A 4 -12.71 1.39 2.08
N GLU A 5 -12.94 2.62 1.62
CA GLU A 5 -12.31 3.81 2.19
C GLU A 5 -12.61 3.97 3.70
N LYS A 6 -13.85 3.66 4.10
CA LYS A 6 -14.31 3.83 5.49
C LYS A 6 -13.65 2.87 6.48
N GLU A 7 -13.09 1.74 6.02
CA GLU A 7 -12.34 0.83 6.89
C GLU A 7 -11.08 1.50 7.46
N PHE A 8 -10.55 2.50 6.76
CA PHE A 8 -9.36 3.25 7.17
C PHE A 8 -9.66 4.36 8.18
N GLU A 9 -10.89 4.53 8.67
CA GLU A 9 -11.23 5.57 9.65
C GLU A 9 -10.95 5.16 11.10
N ARG A 10 -10.83 3.85 11.37
CA ARG A 10 -10.58 3.35 12.72
C ARG A 10 -9.09 3.49 13.08
N PRO A 11 -8.71 4.13 14.20
CA PRO A 11 -7.31 4.25 14.61
C PRO A 11 -6.72 2.90 15.03
N ASP A 12 -5.44 2.69 14.70
CA ASP A 12 -4.64 1.58 15.21
C ASP A 12 -4.46 1.73 16.73
N PRO A 13 -4.77 0.71 17.55
CA PRO A 13 -4.53 0.73 18.99
C PRO A 13 -3.07 0.98 19.40
N GLN A 14 -2.10 0.67 18.55
CA GLN A 14 -0.67 0.81 18.82
C GLN A 14 -0.10 2.14 18.30
N ASP A 15 -0.66 2.71 17.23
CA ASP A 15 -0.34 4.06 16.74
C ASP A 15 -1.60 4.77 16.24
N ALA A 16 -2.20 5.59 17.10
CA ALA A 16 -3.44 6.30 16.79
C ALA A 16 -3.31 7.32 15.63
N ASN A 17 -2.09 7.61 15.14
CA ASN A 17 -1.91 8.44 13.95
C ASN A 17 -2.19 7.68 12.65
N TYR A 18 -2.32 6.36 12.68
CA TYR A 18 -2.62 5.54 11.51
C TYR A 18 -3.90 4.75 11.67
N SER A 19 -4.48 4.35 10.53
CA SER A 19 -5.60 3.44 10.48
C SER A 19 -5.21 2.04 10.94
N MET A 20 -6.08 1.38 11.71
CA MET A 20 -5.96 -0.03 12.07
C MET A 20 -6.01 -0.94 10.84
N ALA A 21 -6.77 -0.54 9.82
CA ALA A 21 -6.84 -1.26 8.56
C ALA A 21 -5.64 -0.91 7.68
N GLU A 22 -5.07 -1.95 7.07
CA GLU A 22 -4.14 -1.85 5.96
C GLU A 22 -4.61 -2.78 4.85
N CYS A 23 -4.32 -2.39 3.61
CA CYS A 23 -4.64 -3.18 2.43
C CYS A 23 -3.34 -3.57 1.73
N ASP A 24 -2.92 -4.83 1.92
CA ASP A 24 -1.75 -5.40 1.26
C ASP A 24 -2.05 -5.62 -0.23
N ILE A 25 -1.27 -4.99 -1.11
CA ILE A 25 -1.42 -5.06 -2.56
C ILE A 25 -0.63 -6.25 -3.11
N TYR A 26 0.63 -6.39 -2.69
CA TYR A 26 1.48 -7.56 -2.94
C TYR A 26 2.50 -7.74 -1.83
N ALA A 27 2.96 -8.98 -1.62
CA ALA A 27 3.90 -9.35 -0.56
C ALA A 27 5.39 -9.31 -0.98
N TRP A 28 5.68 -9.39 -2.27
CA TRP A 28 7.04 -9.44 -2.83
C TRP A 28 7.03 -9.03 -4.30
N ILE A 29 8.18 -8.64 -4.87
CA ILE A 29 8.36 -8.46 -6.34
C ILE A 29 9.20 -9.60 -6.97
N PRO A 30 8.90 -10.05 -8.21
CA PRO A 30 9.54 -11.25 -8.77
C PRO A 30 11.06 -11.15 -8.87
N ALA A 31 11.77 -12.27 -8.67
CA ALA A 31 13.23 -12.28 -8.63
C ALA A 31 13.88 -11.81 -9.94
N ASP A 32 13.28 -12.11 -11.09
CA ASP A 32 13.72 -11.60 -12.40
C ASP A 32 13.55 -10.07 -12.48
N LYS A 33 12.46 -9.52 -11.93
CA LYS A 33 12.24 -8.07 -11.87
C LYS A 33 13.18 -7.38 -10.89
N VAL A 34 13.51 -8.01 -9.77
CA VAL A 34 14.55 -7.56 -8.83
C VAL A 34 15.89 -7.46 -9.56
N ALA A 35 16.29 -8.52 -10.28
CA ALA A 35 17.54 -8.56 -11.01
C ALA A 35 17.62 -7.48 -12.12
N LEU A 36 16.51 -7.22 -12.81
CA LEU A 36 16.45 -6.24 -13.90
C LEU A 36 16.39 -4.78 -13.42
N SER A 37 15.61 -4.50 -12.37
CA SER A 37 15.39 -3.13 -11.88
C SER A 37 16.42 -2.67 -10.86
N GLY A 38 17.13 -3.61 -10.21
CA GLY A 38 17.96 -3.33 -9.04
C GLY A 38 17.15 -2.99 -7.78
N MET A 39 15.82 -3.06 -7.85
CA MET A 39 14.95 -2.78 -6.72
C MET A 39 14.91 -3.99 -5.77
N GLN A 40 15.09 -3.74 -4.48
CA GLN A 40 14.97 -4.80 -3.48
C GLN A 40 13.53 -5.29 -3.36
N SER A 41 13.38 -6.57 -3.01
CA SER A 41 12.07 -7.16 -2.79
C SER A 41 11.39 -6.56 -1.56
N HIS A 42 10.13 -6.17 -1.71
CA HIS A 42 9.34 -5.48 -0.69
C HIS A 42 7.86 -5.88 -0.80
N ARG A 43 7.14 -5.70 0.31
CA ARG A 43 5.67 -5.69 0.34
C ARG A 43 5.18 -4.28 0.02
N LEU A 44 4.09 -4.15 -0.73
CA LEU A 44 3.40 -2.87 -0.95
C LEU A 44 2.04 -2.92 -0.27
N SER A 45 1.77 -1.91 0.54
CA SER A 45 0.56 -1.81 1.35
C SER A 45 0.00 -0.39 1.31
N LEU A 46 -1.32 -0.28 1.39
CA LEU A 46 -2.05 0.97 1.52
C LEU A 46 -2.56 1.12 2.96
N ARG A 47 -2.39 2.30 3.55
CA ARG A 47 -2.95 2.68 4.86
C ARG A 47 -3.38 4.14 4.85
N LYS A 48 -4.05 4.61 5.91
CA LYS A 48 -4.36 6.03 6.10
C LYS A 48 -3.63 6.59 7.30
N ASN A 49 -2.96 7.72 7.09
CA ASN A 49 -2.44 8.57 8.13
C ASN A 49 -3.58 9.45 8.64
N LEU A 50 -4.13 9.12 9.80
CA LEU A 50 -5.25 9.82 10.44
C LEU A 50 -4.85 11.21 10.93
N LYS A 51 -3.57 11.47 11.18
CA LYS A 51 -3.08 12.79 11.56
C LYS A 51 -3.12 13.78 10.39
N THR A 52 -2.72 13.35 9.19
CA THR A 52 -2.69 14.21 7.99
C THR A 52 -3.96 14.09 7.13
N GLY A 53 -4.71 13.01 7.30
CA GLY A 53 -5.83 12.61 6.47
C GLY A 53 -5.43 12.00 5.12
N GLU A 54 -4.14 11.72 4.92
CA GLU A 54 -3.61 11.17 3.66
C GLU A 54 -3.63 9.64 3.67
N PHE A 55 -3.96 9.07 2.53
CA PHE A 55 -3.66 7.69 2.19
C PHE A 55 -2.20 7.57 1.79
N GLU A 56 -1.47 6.68 2.44
CA GLU A 56 -0.06 6.40 2.19
C GLU A 56 0.05 5.00 1.57
N VAL A 57 0.66 4.93 0.39
CA VAL A 57 1.11 3.67 -0.21
C VAL A 57 2.58 3.52 0.15
N TYR A 58 2.90 2.48 0.91
CA TYR A 58 4.22 2.29 1.46
C TYR A 58 4.82 0.94 1.09
N ARG A 59 6.15 0.90 1.00
CA ARG A 59 6.94 -0.30 0.76
C ARG A 59 7.59 -0.72 2.06
N LEU A 60 7.35 -1.97 2.47
CA LEU A 60 8.02 -2.60 3.61
C LEU A 60 9.10 -3.55 3.08
N TYR A 61 10.37 -3.24 3.36
CA TYR A 61 11.49 -4.04 2.90
C TYR A 61 11.80 -5.16 3.88
N ASN A 62 12.03 -6.37 3.35
CA ASN A 62 12.40 -7.52 4.18
C ASN A 62 13.89 -7.58 4.54
N GLN A 63 14.69 -6.68 3.97
CA GLN A 63 16.13 -6.55 4.21
C GLN A 63 16.45 -5.08 4.49
N GLU A 64 17.63 -4.81 5.05
CA GLU A 64 18.10 -3.43 5.20
C GLU A 64 18.15 -2.74 3.82
N HIS A 65 17.33 -1.70 3.70
CA HIS A 65 17.21 -0.90 2.49
C HIS A 65 17.53 0.55 2.83
N ILE A 66 18.58 1.08 2.20
CA ILE A 66 18.95 2.49 2.33
C ILE A 66 18.24 3.25 1.21
N ILE A 67 17.16 3.95 1.54
CA ILE A 67 16.45 4.82 0.61
C ILE A 67 17.29 6.08 0.44
N LYS A 68 17.89 6.27 -0.74
CA LYS A 68 18.68 7.45 -1.08
C LYS A 68 17.82 8.43 -1.89
N GLN A 69 17.57 9.62 -1.35
CA GLN A 69 17.04 10.76 -2.09
C GLN A 69 18.17 11.79 -2.28
N GLY A 70 18.86 11.72 -3.42
CA GLY A 70 20.04 12.55 -3.68
C GLY A 70 21.22 12.17 -2.76
N SER A 71 21.78 13.15 -2.04
CA SER A 71 22.85 12.93 -1.05
C SER A 71 22.34 12.53 0.34
N LEU A 72 21.03 12.57 0.56
CA LEU A 72 20.41 12.26 1.85
C LEU A 72 19.82 10.84 1.82
N ALA A 73 20.14 10.04 2.82
CA ALA A 73 19.47 8.77 3.06
C ALA A 73 18.52 8.93 4.25
N ILE A 74 17.22 8.78 4.02
CA ILE A 74 16.21 8.73 5.07
C ILE A 74 15.75 7.28 5.15
N VAL A 75 16.05 6.60 6.26
CA VAL A 75 15.51 5.26 6.53
C VAL A 75 14.50 5.40 7.65
N THR A 76 13.23 5.36 7.29
CA THR A 76 12.14 5.20 8.27
C THR A 76 11.97 3.73 8.57
N TYR A 77 11.69 3.39 9.83
CA TYR A 77 11.45 2.02 10.26
C TYR A 77 10.01 1.90 10.75
N ASP A 78 9.37 0.79 10.41
CA ASP A 78 8.13 0.39 11.07
C ASP A 78 8.41 0.05 12.53
N VAL A 79 7.67 0.67 13.45
CA VAL A 79 7.94 0.56 14.90
C VAL A 79 7.68 -0.87 15.40
N GLN A 80 6.71 -1.57 14.81
CA GLN A 80 6.33 -2.91 15.25
C GLN A 80 7.30 -3.98 14.73
N SER A 81 7.62 -3.95 13.44
CA SER A 81 8.46 -4.95 12.79
C SER A 81 9.95 -4.61 12.79
N GLY A 82 10.32 -3.36 13.08
CA GLY A 82 11.69 -2.87 12.99
C GLY A 82 12.24 -2.87 11.56
N LYS A 83 11.38 -2.99 10.54
CA LYS A 83 11.78 -3.11 9.14
C LYS A 83 11.78 -1.75 8.44
N PRO A 84 12.66 -1.52 7.45
CA PRO A 84 12.65 -0.29 6.67
C PRO A 84 11.33 -0.10 5.92
N VAL A 85 10.80 1.10 6.00
CA VAL A 85 9.58 1.56 5.31
C VAL A 85 9.93 2.73 4.41
N GLU A 86 9.38 2.75 3.19
CA GLU A 86 9.38 3.89 2.28
C GLU A 86 7.93 4.30 1.99
N ILE A 87 7.58 5.58 2.11
CA ILE A 87 6.32 6.08 1.56
C ILE A 87 6.54 6.34 0.07
N ALA A 88 6.02 5.44 -0.77
CA ALA A 88 6.19 5.52 -2.23
C ALA A 88 5.23 6.53 -2.87
N PHE A 89 4.05 6.74 -2.26
CA PHE A 89 3.05 7.70 -2.69
C PHE A 89 2.16 8.12 -1.51
N SER A 90 1.73 9.39 -1.48
CA SER A 90 0.68 9.83 -0.57
C SER A 90 -0.32 10.76 -1.26
N SER A 91 -1.59 10.67 -0.85
CA SER A 91 -2.64 11.58 -1.32
C SER A 91 -3.83 11.61 -0.36
N LYS A 92 -4.54 12.74 -0.30
CA LYS A 92 -5.86 12.79 0.38
C LYS A 92 -6.97 12.11 -0.43
N ASP A 93 -6.71 11.85 -1.71
CA ASP A 93 -7.65 11.22 -2.62
C ASP A 93 -7.43 9.69 -2.62
N PHE A 94 -8.39 8.96 -2.08
CA PHE A 94 -8.35 7.50 -1.98
C PHE A 94 -8.21 6.83 -3.35
N ILE A 95 -8.90 7.35 -4.38
CA ILE A 95 -8.86 6.76 -5.72
C ILE A 95 -7.46 6.89 -6.31
N LYS A 96 -6.81 8.04 -6.15
CA LYS A 96 -5.42 8.22 -6.63
C LYS A 96 -4.44 7.28 -5.95
N ALA A 97 -4.60 7.04 -4.65
CA ALA A 97 -3.76 6.09 -3.94
C ALA A 97 -3.99 4.65 -4.46
N LEU A 98 -5.24 4.27 -4.71
CA LEU A 98 -5.59 2.95 -5.24
C LEU A 98 -5.13 2.76 -6.70
N ASP A 99 -5.22 3.79 -7.52
CA ASP A 99 -4.70 3.79 -8.88
C ASP A 99 -3.18 3.56 -8.88
N PHE A 100 -2.45 4.26 -8.01
CA PHE A 100 -1.01 4.03 -7.84
C PHE A 100 -0.70 2.59 -7.39
N CYS A 101 -1.50 2.01 -6.48
CA CYS A 101 -1.36 0.60 -6.10
C CYS A 101 -1.51 -0.36 -7.28
N ASN A 102 -2.49 -0.11 -8.16
CA ASN A 102 -2.71 -0.92 -9.35
C ASN A 102 -1.57 -0.77 -10.36
N GLU A 103 -1.05 0.45 -10.57
CA GLU A 103 0.09 0.70 -11.44
C GLU A 103 1.36 -0.01 -10.95
N GLU A 104 1.65 0.03 -9.64
CA GLU A 104 2.78 -0.71 -9.08
C GLU A 104 2.58 -2.23 -9.21
N TRP A 105 1.36 -2.74 -9.02
CA TRP A 105 1.10 -4.16 -9.29
C TRP A 105 1.40 -4.51 -10.75
N ASP A 106 0.87 -3.74 -11.71
CA ASP A 106 1.07 -3.98 -13.14
C ASP A 106 2.57 -3.91 -13.49
N LYS A 107 3.30 -2.97 -12.93
CA LYS A 107 4.75 -2.85 -13.13
C LYS A 107 5.53 -4.11 -12.72
N TRP A 108 5.18 -4.73 -11.59
CA TRP A 108 5.96 -5.82 -11.01
C TRP A 108 5.43 -7.21 -11.37
N HIS A 109 4.12 -7.38 -11.42
CA HIS A 109 3.46 -8.69 -11.51
C HIS A 109 2.77 -8.94 -12.85
N TYR A 110 2.68 -7.94 -13.73
CA TYR A 110 2.13 -8.17 -15.07
C TYR A 110 2.96 -9.20 -15.84
N LYS A 111 2.27 -10.19 -16.39
CA LYS A 111 2.78 -11.10 -17.41
C LYS A 111 1.79 -11.12 -18.56
N GLU A 112 2.31 -11.19 -19.78
CA GLU A 112 1.48 -11.27 -20.98
C GLU A 112 0.52 -12.46 -20.87
N GLY A 113 -0.79 -12.19 -20.98
CA GLY A 113 -1.85 -13.19 -20.82
C GLY A 113 -2.33 -13.43 -19.38
N GLU A 114 -1.66 -12.88 -18.37
CA GLU A 114 -2.10 -12.93 -16.96
C GLU A 114 -2.53 -11.53 -16.51
N HIS A 115 -3.83 -11.29 -16.51
CA HIS A 115 -4.41 -10.06 -15.95
C HIS A 115 -5.08 -10.39 -14.62
N ARG A 116 -4.71 -9.67 -13.55
CA ARG A 116 -5.58 -9.61 -12.36
C ARG A 116 -6.69 -8.58 -12.61
N ASN A 117 -7.81 -8.77 -11.93
CA ASN A 117 -8.79 -7.70 -11.78
C ASN A 117 -8.17 -6.59 -10.92
N LYS A 118 -8.23 -5.35 -11.40
CA LYS A 118 -7.77 -4.18 -10.64
C LYS A 118 -8.49 -4.09 -9.30
N ASP A 119 -7.79 -3.51 -8.33
CA ASP A 119 -8.42 -3.10 -7.09
C ASP A 119 -9.29 -1.88 -7.35
N VAL A 120 -10.56 -1.93 -6.93
CA VAL A 120 -11.55 -0.87 -7.17
C VAL A 120 -12.13 -0.37 -5.85
N PRO A 121 -12.55 0.90 -5.77
CA PRO A 121 -13.20 1.41 -4.57
C PRO A 121 -14.52 0.67 -4.31
N CYS A 122 -14.87 0.54 -3.04
CA CYS A 122 -16.19 0.10 -2.66
C CYS A 122 -17.23 1.22 -2.83
N GLU A 123 -18.42 0.87 -3.35
CA GLU A 123 -19.50 1.83 -3.61
C GLU A 123 -20.65 1.79 -2.57
N HIS A 124 -20.46 1.14 -1.40
CA HIS A 124 -21.54 0.98 -0.41
C HIS A 124 -21.93 2.30 0.30
N GLU A 125 -23.22 2.44 0.62
CA GLU A 125 -23.70 3.47 1.56
C GLU A 125 -23.56 3.01 3.01
N TYR A 126 -23.03 3.86 3.89
CA TYR A 126 -22.91 3.53 5.32
C TYR A 126 -24.29 3.63 6.00
N PRO A 127 -24.67 2.72 6.92
CA PRO A 127 -23.88 1.67 7.56
C PRO A 127 -24.03 0.27 6.93
N GLN A 128 -24.50 0.16 5.68
CA GLN A 128 -24.64 -1.14 5.02
C GLN A 128 -23.25 -1.75 4.81
N ARG A 129 -22.85 -2.64 5.73
CA ARG A 129 -21.58 -3.36 5.63
C ARG A 129 -21.64 -4.31 4.44
N SER A 130 -20.49 -4.58 3.85
CA SER A 130 -20.23 -5.94 3.39
C SER A 130 -18.90 -6.45 3.91
N MET A 131 -18.91 -7.75 4.18
CA MET A 131 -17.79 -8.54 4.68
C MET A 131 -16.78 -8.88 3.55
N LEU A 132 -16.90 -8.30 2.33
CA LEU A 132 -16.01 -8.28 1.14
C LEU A 132 -16.76 -7.67 -0.10
N CYS A 133 -16.81 -6.35 -0.33
CA CYS A 133 -17.97 -5.73 -1.02
C CYS A 133 -17.89 -5.35 -2.53
N PRO A 134 -18.51 -6.10 -3.47
CA PRO A 134 -19.19 -5.58 -4.66
C PRO A 134 -20.69 -5.42 -4.37
N VAL A 135 -21.26 -4.25 -4.60
CA VAL A 135 -22.60 -3.89 -4.08
C VAL A 135 -23.73 -4.71 -4.73
N LYS A 136 -24.76 -5.02 -3.93
CA LYS A 136 -26.16 -4.92 -4.36
C LYS A 136 -26.84 -3.86 -3.52
#